data_AF-A0A0S3T878-F1
#
_entry.id   AF-A0A0S3T878-F1
#
_cell.length_a   1.000
_cell.length_b   1.000
_cell.length_c   1.000
_cell.angle_alpha   90.00
_cell.angle_beta   90.00
_cell.angle_gamma   90.00
#
_symmetry.space_group_name_H-M   'P 1'
#
loop_
_entity.id
_entity.type
_entity.pdbx_description
1 polymer ?
#
loop_
_entity_poly.entity_id
_entity_poly.type
_entity_poly.pdbx_seq_one_letter_code
_entity_poly.pdbx_strand_id
1 'polypeptide(L)' 'MVERYLDVEVEGFDRYGEPVNINATGWQARILQHECDHLDGTLYVDKMIPRTFRAPENSSKPLARGCPKLGPR' A
#
# COMPACT_ATOMS: atom_id res chain seq x y z
N MET A 1 -0.69 8.19 5.53
CA MET A 1 -1.26 6.83 5.73
C MET A 1 -2.03 6.47 4.48
N VAL A 2 -1.97 5.21 4.05
CA VAL A 2 -2.68 4.72 2.85
C VAL A 2 -3.33 3.40 3.22
N GLU A 3 -4.63 3.27 3.01
CA GLU A 3 -5.39 2.03 3.25
C GLU A 3 -5.14 1.04 2.11
N ARG A 4 -5.04 -0.25 2.43
CA ARG A 4 -4.65 -1.33 1.50
C ARG A 4 -5.38 -2.61 1.88
N TYR A 5 -5.64 -3.46 0.90
CA TYR A 5 -6.16 -4.81 1.15
C TYR A 5 -5.13 -5.64 1.91
N LEU A 6 -5.61 -6.46 2.84
CA LEU A 6 -4.77 -7.37 3.63
C LEU A 6 -4.32 -8.59 2.81
N ASP A 7 -5.16 -9.06 1.89
CA ASP A 7 -4.94 -10.25 1.10
C ASP A 7 -5.12 -9.89 -0.38
N VAL A 8 -4.16 -10.31 -1.22
CA VAL A 8 -4.19 -10.09 -2.67
C VAL A 8 -3.68 -11.32 -3.41
N GLU A 9 -4.21 -11.52 -4.60
CA GLU A 9 -3.71 -12.47 -5.59
C GLU A 9 -3.22 -11.67 -6.80
N VAL A 10 -1.99 -11.95 -7.24
CA VAL A 10 -1.37 -11.27 -8.38
C VAL A 10 -0.91 -12.31 -9.39
N GLU A 11 -1.43 -12.20 -10.60
CA GLU A 11 -1.05 -13.03 -11.74
C GLU A 11 -0.13 -12.26 -12.68
N GLY A 12 0.81 -12.97 -13.30
CA GLY A 12 1.75 -12.37 -14.25
C GLY A 12 2.75 -13.39 -14.79
N PHE A 13 3.91 -12.90 -15.19
CA PHE A 13 5.01 -13.72 -15.68
C PHE A 13 6.27 -13.43 -14.88
N ASP A 14 7.09 -14.44 -14.65
CA ASP A 14 8.41 -14.26 -14.06
C ASP A 14 9.42 -13.67 -15.06
N ARG A 15 10.68 -13.55 -14.63
CA ARG A 15 11.77 -13.00 -15.46
C ARG A 15 12.13 -13.84 -16.69
N TYR A 16 11.63 -15.08 -16.79
CA TYR A 16 11.86 -16.00 -17.90
C TYR A 16 10.64 -16.11 -18.83
N GLY A 17 9.54 -15.44 -18.49
CA GLY A 17 8.29 -15.50 -19.26
C GLY A 17 7.39 -16.66 -18.85
N GLU A 18 7.68 -17.35 -17.74
CA GLU A 18 6.82 -18.42 -17.22
C GLU A 18 5.68 -17.81 -16.38
N PRO A 19 4.43 -18.29 -16.54
CA PRO A 19 3.30 -17.75 -15.80
C PRO A 19 3.43 -18.04 -14.30
N VAL A 20 3.10 -17.04 -13.48
CA VAL A 20 3.11 -17.12 -12.02
C VAL A 20 1.82 -16.56 -11.43
N ASN A 21 1.42 -17.12 -10.29
CA ASN A 21 0.32 -16.64 -9.46
C ASN A 21 0.84 -16.51 -8.01
N ILE A 22 0.75 -15.31 -7.46
CA ILE A 22 1.29 -14.94 -6.15
C ILE A 22 0.13 -14.57 -5.23
N ASN A 23 -0.12 -15.41 -4.23
CA ASN A 23 -0.97 -15.10 -3.10
C ASN A 23 -0.15 -14.46 -1.98
N ALA A 24 -0.47 -13.23 -1.61
CA ALA A 24 0.27 -12.47 -0.61
C ALA A 24 -0.67 -11.87 0.43
N THR A 25 -0.17 -11.77 1.67
CA THR A 25 -0.92 -11.20 2.79
C THR A 25 -0.11 -10.14 3.53
N GLY A 26 -0.79 -9.33 4.35
CA GLY A 26 -0.19 -8.33 5.23
C GLY A 26 0.72 -7.33 4.51
N TRP A 27 1.99 -7.27 4.94
CA TRP A 27 2.93 -6.30 4.38
C TRP A 27 3.32 -6.59 2.93
N GLN A 28 3.43 -7.88 2.55
CA GLN A 28 3.74 -8.26 1.18
C GLN A 28 2.60 -7.88 0.23
N ALA A 29 1.35 -8.08 0.65
CA ALA A 29 0.18 -7.63 -0.09
C ALA A 29 0.20 -6.11 -0.33
N ARG A 30 0.58 -5.33 0.70
CA ARG A 30 0.73 -3.87 0.57
C ARG A 30 1.81 -3.48 -0.43
N ILE A 31 2.96 -4.16 -0.42
CA ILE A 31 4.06 -3.87 -1.35
C ILE A 31 3.58 -4.13 -2.78
N LEU A 32 3.00 -5.30 -3.07
CA LEU A 32 2.49 -5.61 -4.40
C LEU A 32 1.49 -4.56 -4.89
N GLN A 33 0.54 -4.15 -4.05
CA GLN A 33 -0.40 -3.07 -4.38
C GLN A 33 0.30 -1.73 -4.68
N HIS A 34 1.41 -1.39 -3.98
CA HIS A 34 2.17 -0.17 -4.25
C HIS A 34 2.90 -0.24 -5.60
N GLU A 35 3.55 -1.36 -5.89
CA GLU A 35 4.28 -1.52 -7.15
C GLU A 35 3.32 -1.60 -8.35
N CYS A 36 2.18 -2.28 -8.21
CA CYS A 36 1.16 -2.31 -9.24
C CYS A 36 0.53 -0.94 -9.49
N ASP A 37 0.27 -0.13 -8.45
CA ASP A 37 -0.24 1.24 -8.61
C ASP A 37 0.67 2.09 -9.54
N HIS A 38 2.00 1.88 -9.50
CA HIS A 38 2.94 2.60 -10.39
C HIS A 38 2.74 2.24 -11.87
N LEU A 39 2.32 1.01 -12.19
CA LEU A 39 2.05 0.60 -13.58
C LEU A 39 0.87 1.37 -14.17
N ASP A 40 -0.07 1.79 -13.32
CA ASP A 40 -1.22 2.64 -13.66
C ASP A 40 -0.93 4.14 -13.46
N GLY A 41 0.34 4.52 -13.22
CA GLY A 41 0.75 5.90 -13.01
C GLY A 41 0.22 6.55 -11.72
N THR A 42 -0.18 5.73 -10.74
CA THR A 42 -0.75 6.20 -9.47
C THR A 42 0.28 6.18 -8.35
N LEU A 43 0.42 7.29 -7.62
CA LEU A 43 1.31 7.37 -6.46
C LEU A 43 0.54 7.24 -5.15
N TYR A 44 1.25 6.83 -4.09
CA TYR A 44 0.65 6.68 -2.76
C TYR A 44 0.08 8.02 -2.20
N VAL A 45 0.61 9.16 -2.65
CA VAL A 45 0.16 10.51 -2.24
C VAL A 45 -1.21 10.86 -2.82
N ASP A 46 -1.61 10.22 -3.92
CA ASP A 46 -2.93 10.42 -4.55
C ASP A 46 -4.03 9.64 -3.81
N LYS A 47 -3.65 8.57 -3.10
CA LYS A 47 -4.55 7.64 -2.39
C LYS A 47 -4.47 7.75 -0.86
N MET A 48 -3.72 8.72 -0.34
CA MET A 48 -3.50 8.83 1.10
C MET A 48 -4.73 9.35 1.85
N ILE A 49 -4.90 8.89 3.08
CA ILE A 49 -5.92 9.40 4.00
C ILE A 49 -5.64 10.90 4.27
N PRO A 50 -6.64 11.79 4.10
CA PRO A 50 -6.46 13.22 4.34
C PRO A 50 -5.90 13.53 5.73
N ARG A 51 -5.09 14.60 5.83
CA ARG A 51 -4.47 15.07 7.09
C ARG A 51 -3.45 14.10 7.72
N THR A 52 -2.92 13.15 6.94
CA THR A 52 -1.92 12.18 7.44
C THR A 52 -0.53 12.30 6.82
N PHE A 53 -0.39 13.09 5.74
CA PHE A 53 0.90 13.42 5.13
C PHE A 53 1.79 14.17 6.13
N ARG A 54 3.06 13.80 6.19
CA ARG A 54 4.01 14.34 7.17
C ARG A 54 5.45 14.10 6.72
N ALA A 55 6.35 14.97 7.16
CA ALA A 55 7.78 14.75 7.01
C ALA A 55 8.27 13.57 7.89
N PRO A 56 9.35 12.87 7.52
CA PRO A 56 9.83 11.66 8.23
C PRO A 56 10.09 11.87 9.72
N GLU A 57 10.65 13.00 10.11
CA GLU A 57 10.93 13.39 11.49
C GLU A 57 9.65 13.55 12.35
N ASN A 58 8.49 13.70 11.72
CA ASN A 58 7.19 13.81 12.37
C ASN A 58 6.41 12.49 12.41
N SER A 59 7.01 11.37 12.00
CA SER A 59 6.36 10.06 11.90
C SER A 59 5.69 9.60 13.21
N SER A 60 6.35 9.79 14.35
CA SER A 60 5.86 9.42 15.68
C SER A 60 4.86 10.41 16.30
N LYS A 61 4.64 11.58 15.68
CA LYS A 61 3.68 12.56 16.20
C LYS A 61 2.25 12.04 16.08
N PRO A 62 1.34 12.41 17.02
CA PRO A 62 -0.05 11.97 16.99
C PRO A 62 -0.76 12.28 15.67
N LEU A 63 -1.76 11.46 15.32
CA LEU A 63 -2.67 11.77 14.22
C LEU A 63 -3.58 12.94 14.60
N ALA A 64 -3.99 13.74 13.61
CA ALA A 64 -4.97 14.79 13.83
C ALA A 64 -6.33 14.20 14.25
N ARG A 65 -7.12 14.97 15.02
CA ARG A 65 -8.47 14.56 15.42
C ARG A 65 -9.33 14.20 14.20
N GLY A 66 -10.06 13.10 14.29
CA GLY A 66 -10.91 12.57 13.22
C GLY A 66 -10.18 11.71 12.19
N CYS A 67 -8.85 11.57 12.26
CA CYS A 67 -8.16 10.57 11.46
C CYS A 67 -8.49 9.16 11.96
N PRO A 68 -8.62 8.17 11.07
CA PRO A 68 -8.78 6.78 11.48
C PRO A 68 -7.53 6.28 12.21
N LYS A 69 -7.70 5.27 13.06
CA LYS A 69 -6.58 4.62 13.75
C LYS A 69 -5.75 3.78 12.78
N LEU A 70 -4.46 3.65 13.08
CA LEU A 70 -3.58 2.68 12.43
C LEU A 70 -3.95 1.25 12.85
N GLY A 71 -3.66 0.29 11.97
CA GLY A 71 -3.94 -1.13 12.18
C GLY A 71 -4.80 -1.72 11.05
N PRO A 72 -4.96 -3.05 11.04
CA PRO A 72 -5.94 -3.70 10.17
C PRO A 72 -7.35 -3.20 10.52
N ARG A 73 -8.21 -3.15 9.51
CA ARG A 73 -9.65 -2.91 9.67
C ARG A 73 -10.40 -4.15 9.22
#